data_AF-A0A0F2LBE0-F1
#
_entry.id   AF-A0A0F2LBE0-F1
#
_cell.length_a   1.000
_cell.length_b   1.000
_cell.length_c   1.000
_cell.angle_alpha   90.00
_cell.angle_beta   90.00
_cell.angle_gamma   90.00
#
_symmetry.space_group_name_H-M   'P 1'
#
loop_
_entity.id
_entity.type
_entity.pdbx_description
1 polymer ?
#
loop_
_entity_poly.entity_id
_entity_poly.type
_entity_poly.pdbx_seq_one_letter_code
_entity_poly.pdbx_strand_id
1 'polypeptide(L)'
;MALNWLTEGEEPRGYLVFIDVPGVQEYISAARKAGDFLAGSWIISMAVWLTAWRFAKEFGPDVLLRPTARLNPYFYLFVAGEFGLDEEPFREALNRIGVSITALRDAIAHPLVGEGIQLVLPPFRFEGGVAKTWGRDEVEQEVKHAFVKALDCINKFIRGEDDECGLRRAIGAGRAEGEGQQQGLIKCLADLAAVRLPVRVAVLDVGEEYERFRNEMGEWIKKVGEACREEGLGYCDGAEYPLFFDWLLRPGVGAMKRVVEQGRRRIPTPGPWFKPSNYNDVVPEDSLGRKYVDALGQAGWRACTLCGREPAVVIMRKERGQGGKEVFARADYDELLRQCGLPGLPEGNVQRIIRPGEHLGPNCLAKRLLYLRLRDLGLVGFESTEDVSFRWYSNIGNRLVDMMQGKAPPECGRVFRYLTEENKDLQQVWATANPVEDMRREWAKCMNSVKDNLAKLNDLLSPLLGGYPLKRRDVVELHGPRLFYAIVRGTGTALAIC
;
A
#
# COMPACT_ATOMS: atom_id res chain seq x y z
N MET A 1 -18.27 -17.11 14.40
CA MET A 1 -16.91 -17.64 14.14
C MET A 1 -16.80 -19.12 14.53
N ALA A 2 -16.75 -19.50 15.82
CA ALA A 2 -16.61 -20.91 16.23
C ALA A 2 -17.75 -21.84 15.74
N LEU A 3 -18.93 -21.27 15.47
CA LEU A 3 -20.04 -21.97 14.82
C LEU A 3 -19.65 -22.61 13.48
N ASN A 4 -18.71 -22.04 12.72
CA ASN A 4 -18.22 -22.65 11.48
C ASN A 4 -17.59 -24.03 11.72
N TRP A 5 -17.03 -24.25 12.91
CA TRP A 5 -16.42 -25.52 13.28
C TRP A 5 -17.38 -26.49 13.97
N LEU A 6 -18.55 -26.04 14.38
CA LEU A 6 -19.57 -26.86 15.06
C LEU A 6 -20.76 -27.15 14.12
N THR A 7 -20.54 -27.10 12.81
CA THR A 7 -21.60 -27.22 11.79
C THR A 7 -22.07 -28.65 11.57
N GLU A 8 -21.19 -29.65 11.74
CA GLU A 8 -21.48 -31.07 11.46
C GLU A 8 -21.66 -31.93 12.73
N GLY A 9 -21.66 -31.34 13.93
CA GLY A 9 -21.82 -32.07 15.18
C GLY A 9 -21.35 -31.30 16.42
N GLU A 10 -21.23 -32.01 17.54
CA GLU A 10 -20.75 -31.42 18.79
C GLU A 10 -19.23 -31.19 18.78
N GLU A 11 -18.47 -31.99 18.03
CA GLU A 11 -17.02 -31.86 17.99
C GLU A 11 -16.56 -30.80 16.97
N PRO A 12 -15.58 -29.93 17.31
CA PRO A 12 -15.01 -28.95 16.40
C PRO A 12 -14.32 -29.61 15.21
N ARG A 13 -14.73 -29.27 13.99
CA ARG A 13 -14.16 -29.73 12.72
C ARG A 13 -14.00 -28.59 11.72
N GLY A 14 -13.10 -28.76 10.76
CA GLY A 14 -12.80 -27.74 9.74
C GLY A 14 -11.38 -27.22 9.88
N TYR A 15 -11.15 -25.98 9.46
CA TYR A 15 -9.79 -25.51 9.22
C TYR A 15 -9.52 -24.14 9.83
N LEU A 16 -8.34 -24.01 10.44
CA LEU A 16 -7.76 -22.73 10.81
C LEU A 16 -6.63 -22.42 9.82
N VAL A 17 -6.81 -21.37 9.03
CA VAL A 17 -5.91 -21.00 7.94
C VAL A 17 -5.16 -19.72 8.29
N PHE A 18 -3.85 -19.74 8.10
CA PHE A 18 -2.98 -18.58 8.21
C PHE A 18 -2.38 -18.27 6.86
N ILE A 19 -2.46 -17.01 6.47
CA ILE A 19 -1.88 -16.52 5.24
C ILE A 19 -1.01 -15.33 5.59
N ASP A 20 0.20 -15.27 5.04
CA ASP A 20 1.05 -14.09 5.15
C ASP A 20 1.88 -13.85 3.89
N VAL A 21 2.15 -12.58 3.62
CA VAL A 21 3.00 -12.13 2.51
C VAL A 21 4.40 -11.81 3.08
N PRO A 22 5.42 -12.66 2.87
CA PRO A 22 6.76 -12.37 3.33
C PRO A 22 7.43 -11.27 2.48
N GLY A 23 8.45 -10.62 3.04
CA GLY A 23 9.24 -9.60 2.32
C GLY A 23 8.54 -8.24 2.19
N VAL A 24 7.53 -7.96 3.03
CA VAL A 24 6.75 -6.70 3.01
C VAL A 24 7.64 -5.46 3.02
N GLN A 25 8.63 -5.41 3.92
CA GLN A 25 9.51 -4.25 4.04
C GLN A 25 10.36 -4.06 2.77
N GLU A 26 10.90 -5.15 2.23
CA GLU A 26 11.68 -5.12 0.98
C GLU A 26 10.82 -4.70 -0.21
N TYR A 27 9.57 -5.16 -0.27
CA TYR A 27 8.62 -4.75 -1.29
C TYR A 27 8.26 -3.27 -1.14
N ILE A 28 7.86 -2.79 0.03
CA ILE A 28 7.45 -1.39 0.23
C ILE A 28 8.61 -0.42 -0.01
N SER A 29 9.81 -0.75 0.50
CA SER A 29 11.01 0.08 0.37
C SER A 29 11.57 0.18 -1.05
N ALA A 30 11.20 -0.73 -1.96
CA ALA A 30 11.51 -0.63 -3.38
C ALA A 30 10.66 0.46 -4.06
N ALA A 31 10.98 1.72 -3.72
CA ALA A 31 10.25 2.93 -4.01
C ALA A 31 11.22 4.11 -4.12
N ARG A 32 10.86 5.10 -4.97
CA ARG A 32 11.59 6.38 -5.04
C ARG A 32 10.71 7.56 -4.71
N LYS A 33 9.42 7.50 -5.08
CA LYS A 33 8.42 8.54 -4.81
C LYS A 33 7.52 8.10 -3.64
N ALA A 34 6.97 9.07 -2.90
CA ALA A 34 5.98 8.80 -1.84
C ALA A 34 4.81 7.93 -2.33
N GLY A 35 4.34 8.19 -3.56
CA GLY A 35 3.31 7.39 -4.22
C GLY A 35 3.69 5.91 -4.43
N ASP A 36 4.98 5.60 -4.61
CA ASP A 36 5.44 4.21 -4.75
C ASP A 36 5.32 3.45 -3.42
N PHE A 37 5.60 4.11 -2.29
CA PHE A 37 5.44 3.53 -0.95
C PHE A 37 3.97 3.24 -0.66
N LEU A 38 3.09 4.21 -0.92
CA LEU A 38 1.65 4.04 -0.77
C LEU A 38 1.14 2.87 -1.62
N ALA A 39 1.48 2.87 -2.91
CA ALA A 39 1.06 1.81 -3.82
C ALA A 39 1.61 0.44 -3.39
N GLY A 40 2.85 0.38 -2.88
CA GLY A 40 3.42 -0.85 -2.33
C GLY A 40 2.60 -1.41 -1.17
N SER A 41 2.29 -0.57 -0.18
CA SER A 41 1.46 -0.95 0.97
C SER A 41 0.03 -1.31 0.56
N TRP A 42 -0.55 -0.55 -0.37
CA TRP A 42 -1.89 -0.77 -0.90
C TRP A 42 -2.01 -2.12 -1.60
N ILE A 43 -1.05 -2.47 -2.45
CA ILE A 43 -1.03 -3.77 -3.15
C ILE A 43 -1.04 -4.93 -2.17
N ILE A 44 -0.21 -4.88 -1.11
CA ILE A 44 -0.17 -5.93 -0.09
C ILE A 44 -1.51 -6.01 0.62
N SER A 45 -2.01 -4.88 1.11
CA SER A 45 -3.27 -4.79 1.82
C SER A 45 -4.43 -5.36 1.00
N MET A 46 -4.50 -5.00 -0.27
CA MET A 46 -5.58 -5.40 -1.16
C MET A 46 -5.44 -6.83 -1.66
N ALA A 47 -4.22 -7.33 -1.89
CA ALA A 47 -4.00 -8.74 -2.25
C ALA A 47 -4.50 -9.66 -1.12
N VAL A 48 -4.15 -9.30 0.11
CA VAL A 48 -4.58 -10.02 1.31
C VAL A 48 -6.10 -9.91 1.51
N TRP A 49 -6.65 -8.70 1.39
CA TRP A 49 -8.09 -8.49 1.51
C TRP A 49 -8.90 -9.25 0.46
N LEU A 50 -8.54 -9.15 -0.82
CA LEU A 50 -9.25 -9.83 -1.91
C LEU A 50 -9.19 -11.36 -1.76
N THR A 51 -8.09 -11.88 -1.20
CA THR A 51 -7.98 -13.30 -0.84
C THR A 51 -9.01 -13.65 0.24
N ALA A 52 -9.07 -12.87 1.33
CA ALA A 52 -10.01 -13.07 2.43
C ALA A 52 -11.47 -12.92 1.98
N TRP A 53 -11.73 -11.90 1.15
CA TRP A 53 -13.05 -11.52 0.66
C TRP A 53 -13.72 -12.66 -0.10
N ARG A 54 -12.96 -13.46 -0.86
CA ARG A 54 -13.48 -14.65 -1.52
C ARG A 54 -14.17 -15.60 -0.53
N PHE A 55 -13.51 -15.91 0.58
CA PHE A 55 -14.05 -16.80 1.60
C PHE A 55 -15.18 -16.14 2.39
N ALA A 56 -15.08 -14.84 2.65
CA ALA A 56 -16.16 -14.09 3.30
C ALA A 56 -17.44 -14.05 2.45
N LYS A 57 -17.31 -14.01 1.12
CA LYS A 57 -18.46 -14.13 0.20
C LYS A 57 -19.09 -15.51 0.22
N GLU A 58 -18.28 -16.55 0.27
CA GLU A 58 -18.77 -17.94 0.20
C GLU A 58 -19.38 -18.40 1.53
N PHE A 59 -18.75 -18.09 2.66
CA PHE A 59 -19.10 -18.62 3.97
C PHE A 59 -19.63 -17.55 4.94
N GLY A 60 -19.68 -16.30 4.53
CA GLY A 60 -20.06 -15.16 5.37
C GLY A 60 -18.87 -14.52 6.12
N PRO A 61 -19.09 -13.34 6.71
CA PRO A 61 -18.02 -12.54 7.35
C PRO A 61 -17.36 -13.21 8.55
N ASP A 62 -18.06 -14.14 9.18
CA ASP A 62 -17.65 -14.81 10.42
C ASP A 62 -16.52 -15.83 10.22
N VAL A 63 -16.09 -16.07 8.98
CA VAL A 63 -14.83 -16.76 8.69
C VAL A 63 -13.60 -15.88 8.89
N LEU A 64 -13.76 -14.56 8.98
CA LEU A 64 -12.65 -13.61 9.12
C LEU A 64 -12.28 -13.40 10.60
N LEU A 65 -11.24 -14.10 11.06
CA LEU A 65 -10.68 -13.87 12.39
C LEU A 65 -9.77 -12.62 12.39
N ARG A 66 -8.91 -12.50 11.36
CA ARG A 66 -8.05 -11.33 11.15
C ARG A 66 -7.91 -11.02 9.66
N PRO A 67 -8.12 -9.76 9.21
CA PRO A 67 -8.78 -8.70 9.97
C PRO A 67 -10.23 -9.10 10.26
N THR A 68 -10.79 -8.65 11.39
CA THR A 68 -12.22 -8.85 11.62
C THR A 68 -13.03 -8.09 10.56
N ALA A 69 -14.19 -8.63 10.18
CA ALA A 69 -15.17 -7.89 9.36
C ALA A 69 -15.78 -6.70 10.13
N ARG A 70 -15.82 -6.77 11.46
CA ARG A 70 -16.45 -5.77 12.31
C ARG A 70 -15.71 -4.46 12.22
N LEU A 71 -16.42 -3.40 11.85
CA LEU A 71 -15.88 -2.04 11.70
C LEU A 71 -14.72 -1.94 10.69
N ASN A 72 -14.56 -2.93 9.81
CA ASN A 72 -13.54 -2.90 8.77
C ASN A 72 -14.09 -2.16 7.54
N PRO A 73 -13.53 -1.01 7.16
CA PRO A 73 -14.03 -0.24 6.03
C PRO A 73 -14.03 -1.02 4.71
N TYR A 74 -13.05 -1.90 4.50
CA TYR A 74 -13.00 -2.72 3.29
C TYR A 74 -14.19 -3.69 3.24
N PHE A 75 -14.60 -4.27 4.37
CA PHE A 75 -15.76 -5.15 4.41
C PHE A 75 -17.02 -4.43 3.95
N TYR A 76 -17.31 -3.26 4.52
CA TYR A 76 -18.51 -2.50 4.17
C TYR A 76 -18.49 -2.02 2.73
N LEU A 77 -17.34 -1.57 2.21
CA LEU A 77 -17.22 -1.16 0.82
C LEU A 77 -17.47 -2.29 -0.17
N PHE A 78 -16.91 -3.47 0.11
CA PHE A 78 -17.08 -4.61 -0.78
C PHE A 78 -18.49 -5.19 -0.72
N VAL A 79 -19.11 -5.28 0.46
CA VAL A 79 -20.54 -5.60 0.59
C VAL A 79 -21.36 -4.62 -0.22
N ALA A 80 -21.12 -3.33 -0.05
CA ALA A 80 -21.89 -2.31 -0.73
C ALA A 80 -21.62 -2.23 -2.24
N GLY A 81 -20.45 -2.64 -2.72
CA GLY A 81 -20.18 -2.84 -4.14
C GLY A 81 -20.96 -3.99 -4.77
N GLU A 82 -21.42 -4.96 -3.96
CA GLU A 82 -22.29 -6.05 -4.42
C GLU A 82 -23.78 -5.68 -4.38
N PHE A 83 -24.22 -4.90 -3.37
CA PHE A 83 -25.64 -4.59 -3.14
C PHE A 83 -26.07 -3.17 -3.52
N GLY A 84 -25.13 -2.24 -3.77
CA GLY A 84 -25.41 -0.81 -4.01
C GLY A 84 -25.24 0.06 -2.75
N LEU A 85 -24.19 0.89 -2.74
CA LEU A 85 -23.82 1.78 -1.62
C LEU A 85 -24.91 2.78 -1.19
N ASP A 86 -25.71 3.23 -2.14
CA ASP A 86 -26.69 4.31 -1.94
C ASP A 86 -28.11 3.78 -1.67
N GLU A 87 -28.28 2.45 -1.53
CA GLU A 87 -29.58 1.87 -1.22
C GLU A 87 -29.95 2.02 0.27
N GLU A 88 -31.17 2.49 0.51
CA GLU A 88 -31.80 2.52 1.84
C GLU A 88 -32.32 1.10 2.13
N PRO A 89 -31.54 0.28 2.86
CA PRO A 89 -31.32 0.50 4.29
C PRO A 89 -29.85 0.56 4.73
N PHE A 90 -28.90 0.37 3.80
CA PHE A 90 -27.47 0.31 4.14
C PHE A 90 -26.93 1.68 4.53
N ARG A 91 -27.36 2.73 3.83
CA ARG A 91 -27.02 4.12 4.14
C ARG A 91 -27.49 4.53 5.53
N GLU A 92 -28.73 4.18 5.89
CA GLU A 92 -29.25 4.43 7.24
C GLU A 92 -28.42 3.72 8.32
N ALA A 93 -28.06 2.46 8.11
CA ALA A 93 -27.24 1.70 9.06
C ALA A 93 -25.86 2.32 9.28
N LEU A 94 -25.19 2.74 8.20
CA LEU A 94 -23.90 3.44 8.26
C LEU A 94 -24.01 4.79 8.98
N ASN A 95 -25.05 5.56 8.70
CA ASN A 95 -25.28 6.85 9.36
C ASN A 95 -25.51 6.69 10.87
N ARG A 96 -26.21 5.62 11.31
CA ARG A 96 -26.43 5.32 12.74
C ARG A 96 -25.13 5.03 13.49
N ILE A 97 -24.11 4.48 12.83
CA ILE A 97 -22.79 4.24 13.42
C ILE A 97 -21.80 5.39 13.17
N GLY A 98 -22.27 6.51 12.61
CA GLY A 98 -21.45 7.70 12.38
C GLY A 98 -20.44 7.56 11.24
N VAL A 99 -20.64 6.60 10.33
CA VAL A 99 -19.74 6.34 9.20
C VAL A 99 -20.39 6.84 7.91
N SER A 100 -19.77 7.79 7.21
CA SER A 100 -20.26 8.25 5.91
C SER A 100 -19.71 7.39 4.77
N ILE A 101 -20.47 7.26 3.68
CA ILE A 101 -20.03 6.55 2.47
C ILE A 101 -18.77 7.20 1.89
N THR A 102 -18.65 8.52 1.94
CA THR A 102 -17.44 9.24 1.52
C THR A 102 -16.24 8.81 2.35
N ALA A 103 -16.37 8.77 3.69
CA ALA A 103 -15.29 8.33 4.56
C ALA A 103 -14.90 6.86 4.31
N LEU A 104 -15.85 6.00 3.97
CA LEU A 104 -15.56 4.63 3.55
C LEU A 104 -14.79 4.61 2.23
N ARG A 105 -15.21 5.38 1.23
CA ARG A 105 -14.49 5.46 -0.05
C ARG A 105 -13.06 5.97 0.15
N ASP A 106 -12.87 6.98 0.98
CA ASP A 106 -11.54 7.49 1.31
C ASP A 106 -10.71 6.42 2.06
N ALA A 107 -11.35 5.61 2.89
CA ALA A 107 -10.68 4.51 3.60
C ALA A 107 -10.08 3.46 2.66
N ILE A 108 -10.60 3.26 1.43
CA ILE A 108 -10.01 2.32 0.46
C ILE A 108 -8.64 2.78 -0.04
N ALA A 109 -8.38 4.09 0.03
CA ALA A 109 -7.11 4.67 -0.33
C ALA A 109 -6.00 4.31 0.68
N HIS A 110 -6.39 4.02 1.91
CA HIS A 110 -5.48 3.68 3.00
C HIS A 110 -5.28 2.16 3.07
N PRO A 111 -4.03 1.66 3.18
CA PRO A 111 -3.75 0.24 3.37
C PRO A 111 -4.07 -0.18 4.80
N LEU A 112 -5.32 -0.60 5.05
CA LEU A 112 -5.83 -0.90 6.40
C LEU A 112 -5.64 -2.36 6.83
N VAL A 113 -5.52 -3.26 5.86
CA VAL A 113 -5.27 -4.69 6.09
C VAL A 113 -3.76 -4.93 6.06
N GLY A 114 -3.25 -5.61 7.09
CA GLY A 114 -1.83 -5.97 7.18
C GLY A 114 -1.42 -7.06 6.19
N GLU A 115 -0.20 -7.56 6.36
CA GLU A 115 0.44 -8.55 5.49
C GLU A 115 -0.12 -9.97 5.61
N GLY A 116 -0.98 -10.23 6.60
CA GLY A 116 -1.49 -11.56 6.86
C GLY A 116 -2.91 -11.60 7.41
N ILE A 117 -3.54 -12.75 7.21
CA ILE A 117 -4.92 -13.03 7.60
C ILE A 117 -5.05 -14.38 8.28
N GLN A 118 -6.11 -14.48 9.08
CA GLN A 118 -6.51 -15.68 9.78
C GLN A 118 -7.95 -15.98 9.42
N LEU A 119 -8.20 -17.18 8.90
CA LEU A 119 -9.52 -17.64 8.49
C LEU A 119 -9.95 -18.86 9.30
N VAL A 120 -11.23 -18.90 9.63
CA VAL A 120 -11.91 -20.01 10.30
C VAL A 120 -12.86 -20.61 9.28
N LEU A 121 -12.42 -21.67 8.59
CA LEU A 121 -13.17 -22.29 7.51
C LEU A 121 -13.92 -23.54 7.99
N PRO A 122 -15.13 -23.79 7.48
CA PRO A 122 -15.85 -25.03 7.76
C PRO A 122 -15.21 -26.25 7.07
N PRO A 123 -15.61 -27.48 7.45
CA PRO A 123 -15.10 -28.73 6.84
C PRO A 123 -15.64 -28.98 5.42
N PHE A 124 -16.41 -28.05 4.86
CA PHE A 124 -17.01 -28.15 3.53
C PHE A 124 -16.85 -26.86 2.72
N ARG A 125 -17.08 -26.96 1.40
CA ARG A 125 -17.25 -25.85 0.46
C ARG A 125 -18.53 -26.01 -0.35
N PHE A 126 -18.98 -24.95 -1.01
CA PHE A 126 -20.17 -25.01 -1.84
C PHE A 126 -19.82 -25.23 -3.32
N GLU A 127 -20.25 -26.34 -3.90
CA GLU A 127 -20.15 -26.64 -5.34
C GLU A 127 -21.56 -26.77 -5.93
N GLY A 128 -21.96 -25.83 -6.79
CA GLY A 128 -23.30 -25.87 -7.42
C GLY A 128 -24.46 -25.78 -6.43
N GLY A 129 -24.25 -25.13 -5.27
CA GLY A 129 -25.23 -25.03 -4.19
C GLY A 129 -25.24 -26.24 -3.23
N VAL A 130 -24.38 -27.24 -3.45
CA VAL A 130 -24.26 -28.42 -2.59
C VAL A 130 -23.01 -28.30 -1.72
N ALA A 131 -23.15 -28.57 -0.42
CA ALA A 131 -22.02 -28.65 0.49
C ALA A 131 -21.23 -29.93 0.24
N LYS A 132 -19.93 -29.80 0.02
CA LYS A 132 -19.01 -30.92 -0.21
C LYS A 132 -17.81 -30.78 0.70
N THR A 133 -17.46 -31.87 1.38
CA THR A 133 -16.26 -31.89 2.23
C THR A 133 -15.01 -31.72 1.38
N TRP A 134 -14.02 -31.05 1.97
CA TRP A 134 -12.73 -30.82 1.33
C TRP A 134 -11.60 -31.07 2.32
N GLY A 135 -10.49 -31.61 1.82
CA GLY A 135 -9.33 -31.94 2.63
C GLY A 135 -8.41 -30.75 2.89
N ARG A 136 -7.51 -30.89 3.87
CA ARG A 136 -6.50 -29.89 4.22
C ARG A 136 -5.69 -29.38 3.01
N ASP A 137 -5.24 -30.29 2.15
CA ASP A 137 -4.45 -29.93 0.97
C ASP A 137 -5.29 -29.15 -0.05
N GLU A 138 -6.57 -29.49 -0.21
CA GLU A 138 -7.50 -28.78 -1.09
C GLU A 138 -7.75 -27.35 -0.60
N VAL A 139 -7.87 -27.16 0.73
CA VAL A 139 -7.96 -25.82 1.35
C VAL A 139 -6.68 -25.02 1.08
N GLU A 140 -5.49 -25.61 1.28
CA GLU A 140 -4.22 -24.92 1.00
C GLU A 140 -4.14 -24.48 -0.47
N GLN A 141 -4.53 -25.33 -1.41
CA GLN A 141 -4.53 -24.99 -2.84
C GLN A 141 -5.57 -23.93 -3.19
N GLU A 142 -6.78 -24.01 -2.63
CA GLU A 142 -7.82 -23.02 -2.89
C GLU A 142 -7.41 -21.63 -2.40
N VAL A 143 -6.79 -21.57 -1.22
CA VAL A 143 -6.25 -20.31 -0.67
C VAL A 143 -5.16 -19.73 -1.55
N LYS A 144 -4.21 -20.54 -2.02
CA LYS A 144 -3.17 -20.09 -2.97
C LYS A 144 -3.78 -19.59 -4.27
N HIS A 145 -4.76 -20.31 -4.79
CA HIS A 145 -5.48 -19.93 -6.00
C HIS A 145 -6.25 -18.61 -5.82
N ALA A 146 -6.91 -18.42 -4.67
CA ALA A 146 -7.56 -17.17 -4.31
C ALA A 146 -6.56 -16.00 -4.25
N PHE A 147 -5.36 -16.23 -3.71
CA PHE A 147 -4.29 -15.22 -3.71
C PHE A 147 -3.80 -14.87 -5.12
N VAL A 148 -3.61 -15.86 -5.99
CA VAL A 148 -3.25 -15.62 -7.40
C VAL A 148 -4.33 -14.80 -8.12
N LYS A 149 -5.61 -15.14 -7.92
CA LYS A 149 -6.74 -14.36 -8.46
C LYS A 149 -6.79 -12.94 -7.91
N ALA A 150 -6.46 -12.74 -6.62
CA ALA A 150 -6.36 -11.41 -6.02
C ALA A 150 -5.28 -10.56 -6.72
N LEU A 151 -4.11 -11.13 -7.03
CA LEU A 151 -3.07 -10.43 -7.78
C LEU A 151 -3.49 -10.14 -9.23
N ASP A 152 -4.17 -11.09 -9.90
CA ASP A 152 -4.72 -10.88 -11.24
C ASP A 152 -5.70 -9.70 -11.27
N CYS A 153 -6.58 -9.63 -10.28
CA CYS A 153 -7.48 -8.49 -10.08
C CYS A 153 -6.77 -7.15 -9.94
N ILE A 154 -5.71 -7.10 -9.14
CA ILE A 154 -4.91 -5.87 -8.99
C ILE A 154 -4.23 -5.50 -10.30
N ASN A 155 -3.71 -6.48 -11.05
CA ASN A 155 -3.10 -6.25 -12.36
C ASN A 155 -4.13 -5.72 -13.38
N LYS A 156 -5.32 -6.31 -13.44
CA LYS A 156 -6.44 -5.81 -14.25
C LYS A 156 -6.84 -4.39 -13.88
N PHE A 157 -6.92 -4.11 -12.57
CA PHE A 157 -7.19 -2.76 -12.08
C PHE A 157 -6.11 -1.78 -12.57
N ILE A 158 -4.83 -2.12 -12.49
CA ILE A 158 -3.70 -1.30 -12.96
C ILE A 158 -3.75 -1.07 -14.48
N ARG A 159 -4.22 -2.06 -15.25
CA ARG A 159 -4.44 -1.94 -16.71
C ARG A 159 -5.71 -1.18 -17.07
N GLY A 160 -6.66 -1.08 -16.14
CA GLY A 160 -7.96 -0.48 -16.39
C GLY A 160 -8.91 -1.40 -17.13
N GLU A 161 -8.69 -2.69 -16.98
CA GLU A 161 -9.57 -3.76 -17.40
C GLU A 161 -10.64 -4.01 -16.33
N ASP A 162 -11.73 -4.66 -16.73
CA ASP A 162 -12.77 -5.08 -15.79
C ASP A 162 -12.22 -6.25 -14.94
N ASP A 163 -12.60 -6.29 -13.66
CA ASP A 163 -12.13 -7.29 -12.70
C ASP A 163 -13.30 -8.12 -12.15
N GLU A 164 -13.07 -9.42 -11.97
CA GLU A 164 -14.11 -10.36 -11.49
C GLU A 164 -14.29 -10.31 -9.96
N CYS A 165 -13.33 -9.75 -9.22
CA CYS A 165 -13.39 -9.71 -7.75
C CYS A 165 -14.16 -8.50 -7.20
N GLY A 166 -14.67 -7.62 -8.06
CA GLY A 166 -15.48 -6.47 -7.67
C GLY A 166 -14.67 -5.30 -7.08
N LEU A 167 -13.36 -5.26 -7.25
CA LEU A 167 -12.48 -4.20 -6.78
C LEU A 167 -12.89 -2.84 -7.37
N ARG A 168 -13.12 -2.76 -8.70
CA ARG A 168 -13.59 -1.51 -9.32
C ARG A 168 -14.97 -1.08 -8.83
N ARG A 169 -15.88 -2.05 -8.67
CA ARG A 169 -17.24 -1.80 -8.16
C ARG A 169 -17.17 -1.25 -6.72
N ALA A 170 -16.37 -1.87 -5.87
CA ALA A 170 -16.16 -1.44 -4.48
C ALA A 170 -15.55 -0.03 -4.39
N ILE A 171 -14.61 0.30 -5.29
CA ILE A 171 -13.99 1.63 -5.38
C ILE A 171 -14.94 2.67 -6.00
N GLY A 172 -16.00 2.25 -6.72
CA GLY A 172 -16.80 3.15 -7.53
C GLY A 172 -16.04 3.67 -8.76
N ALA A 173 -15.03 2.95 -9.22
CA ALA A 173 -14.26 3.30 -10.41
C ALA A 173 -15.04 2.92 -11.68
N GLY A 174 -15.60 3.91 -12.37
CA GLY A 174 -16.15 3.73 -13.73
C GLY A 174 -15.09 3.26 -14.72
N ARG A 175 -15.48 2.98 -15.98
CA ARG A 175 -14.50 2.76 -17.05
C ARG A 175 -13.64 4.01 -17.18
N ALA A 176 -12.32 3.83 -17.14
CA ALA A 176 -11.37 4.93 -17.28
C ALA A 176 -11.31 5.31 -18.77
N GLU A 177 -12.32 6.01 -19.23
CA GLU A 177 -12.37 6.62 -20.57
C GLU A 177 -11.71 8.00 -20.49
N GLY A 178 -10.43 8.02 -20.12
CA GLY A 178 -9.63 9.22 -20.25
C GLY A 178 -9.20 9.38 -21.71
N GLU A 179 -9.77 10.34 -22.42
CA GLU A 179 -9.26 10.75 -23.74
C GLU A 179 -8.05 11.65 -23.53
N GLY A 180 -6.88 11.24 -24.04
CA GLY A 180 -5.67 12.06 -23.99
C GLY A 180 -4.37 11.27 -24.10
N GLN A 181 -3.32 11.94 -24.58
CA GLN A 181 -2.01 11.30 -24.80
C GLN A 181 -1.38 10.77 -23.49
N GLN A 182 -1.68 11.38 -22.33
CA GLN A 182 -1.21 10.89 -21.02
C GLN A 182 -1.82 9.53 -20.67
N GLN A 183 -3.12 9.35 -20.91
CA GLN A 183 -3.82 8.10 -20.63
C GLN A 183 -3.37 7.02 -21.61
N GLY A 184 -3.12 7.39 -22.87
CA GLY A 184 -2.48 6.52 -23.85
C GLY A 184 -1.13 5.98 -23.36
N LEU A 185 -0.29 6.83 -22.76
CA LEU A 185 1.00 6.41 -22.21
C LEU A 185 0.83 5.46 -21.02
N ILE A 186 -0.07 5.78 -20.09
CA ILE A 186 -0.38 4.91 -18.94
C ILE A 186 -0.83 3.52 -19.42
N LYS A 187 -1.73 3.48 -20.41
CA LYS A 187 -2.23 2.23 -21.00
C LYS A 187 -1.11 1.42 -21.65
N CYS A 188 -0.27 2.05 -22.46
CA CYS A 188 0.90 1.43 -23.08
C CYS A 188 1.84 0.79 -22.04
N LEU A 189 2.13 1.52 -20.96
CA LEU A 189 3.01 1.04 -19.89
C LEU A 189 2.37 -0.06 -19.02
N ALA A 190 1.05 -0.10 -18.91
CA ALA A 190 0.35 -1.06 -18.06
C ALA A 190 0.50 -2.52 -18.54
N ASP A 191 0.72 -2.73 -19.83
CA ASP A 191 1.00 -4.06 -20.40
C ASP A 191 2.38 -4.61 -20.01
N LEU A 192 3.27 -3.75 -19.52
CA LEU A 192 4.60 -4.07 -19.00
C LEU A 192 4.60 -4.24 -17.49
N ALA A 193 3.58 -3.72 -16.81
CA ALA A 193 3.42 -3.82 -15.38
C ALA A 193 2.88 -5.19 -14.98
N ALA A 194 3.44 -5.74 -13.90
CA ALA A 194 2.96 -6.96 -13.29
C ALA A 194 3.28 -6.96 -11.80
N VAL A 195 2.27 -7.20 -10.99
CA VAL A 195 2.39 -7.48 -9.57
C VAL A 195 2.61 -8.98 -9.37
N ARG A 196 3.73 -9.34 -8.75
CA ARG A 196 3.99 -10.68 -8.22
C ARG A 196 4.41 -10.57 -6.75
N LEU A 197 3.66 -11.24 -5.89
CA LEU A 197 3.94 -11.33 -4.46
C LEU A 197 4.04 -12.80 -4.04
N PRO A 198 4.95 -13.14 -3.12
CA PRO A 198 4.96 -14.45 -2.50
C PRO A 198 3.81 -14.58 -1.50
N VAL A 199 3.33 -15.80 -1.29
CA VAL A 199 2.35 -16.11 -0.24
C VAL A 199 2.76 -17.35 0.52
N ARG A 200 2.72 -17.26 1.85
CA ARG A 200 2.79 -18.41 2.75
C ARG A 200 1.39 -18.75 3.20
N VAL A 201 1.09 -20.05 3.18
CA VAL A 201 -0.19 -20.59 3.65
C VAL A 201 0.12 -21.72 4.62
N ALA A 202 -0.50 -21.68 5.79
CA ALA A 202 -0.51 -22.78 6.75
C ALA A 202 -1.95 -23.12 7.09
N VAL A 203 -2.29 -24.40 6.98
CA VAL A 203 -3.63 -24.92 7.28
C VAL A 203 -3.49 -25.91 8.43
N LEU A 204 -4.30 -25.72 9.46
CA LEU A 204 -4.48 -26.68 10.55
C LEU A 204 -5.85 -27.31 10.46
N ASP A 205 -5.91 -28.63 10.63
CA ASP A 205 -7.16 -29.37 10.80
C ASP A 205 -7.60 -29.27 12.25
N VAL A 206 -8.75 -28.64 12.49
CA VAL A 206 -9.24 -28.35 13.85
C VAL A 206 -9.69 -29.63 14.55
N GLY A 207 -10.16 -30.63 13.81
CA GLY A 207 -10.54 -31.93 14.38
C GLY A 207 -9.32 -32.66 14.92
N GLU A 208 -8.26 -32.76 14.13
CA GLU A 208 -6.98 -33.36 14.58
C GLU A 208 -6.41 -32.63 15.81
N GLU A 209 -6.51 -31.30 15.82
CA GLU A 209 -6.02 -30.48 16.92
C GLU A 209 -6.89 -30.62 18.19
N TYR A 210 -8.19 -30.81 18.04
CA TYR A 210 -9.10 -31.06 19.14
C TYR A 210 -8.89 -32.45 19.77
N GLU A 211 -8.70 -33.48 18.96
CA GLU A 211 -8.32 -34.82 19.46
C GLU A 211 -7.01 -34.78 20.23
N ARG A 212 -6.01 -34.05 19.70
CA ARG A 212 -4.74 -33.86 20.39
C ARG A 212 -4.91 -33.15 21.72
N PHE A 213 -5.67 -32.05 21.74
CA PHE A 213 -5.96 -31.31 22.96
C PHE A 213 -6.64 -32.21 24.01
N ARG A 214 -7.64 -33.01 23.63
CA ARG A 214 -8.29 -33.97 24.55
C ARG A 214 -7.31 -34.99 25.10
N ASN A 215 -6.39 -35.50 24.28
CA ASN A 215 -5.37 -36.46 24.71
C ASN A 215 -4.34 -35.83 25.65
N GLU A 216 -3.90 -34.60 25.39
CA GLU A 216 -2.88 -33.91 26.18
C GLU A 216 -3.44 -33.31 27.50
N MET A 217 -4.67 -32.79 27.47
CA MET A 217 -5.26 -32.00 28.55
C MET A 217 -6.43 -32.68 29.24
N GLY A 218 -6.87 -33.86 28.78
CA GLY A 218 -8.10 -34.53 29.25
C GLY A 218 -8.15 -34.77 30.76
N GLU A 219 -7.05 -35.23 31.38
CA GLU A 219 -6.99 -35.40 32.84
C GLU A 219 -7.09 -34.07 33.59
N TRP A 220 -6.47 -33.02 33.05
CA TRP A 220 -6.52 -31.69 33.66
C TRP A 220 -7.93 -31.09 33.54
N ILE A 221 -8.59 -31.24 32.39
CA ILE A 221 -9.97 -30.79 32.17
C ILE A 221 -10.93 -31.48 33.14
N LYS A 222 -10.76 -32.80 33.37
CA LYS A 222 -11.56 -33.54 34.37
C LYS A 222 -11.40 -32.95 35.77
N LYS A 223 -10.15 -32.71 36.20
CA LYS A 223 -9.86 -32.11 37.51
C LYS A 223 -10.44 -30.70 37.65
N VAL A 224 -10.36 -29.88 36.60
CA VAL A 224 -10.98 -28.54 36.59
C VAL A 224 -12.50 -28.63 36.67
N GLY A 225 -13.12 -29.57 35.96
CA GLY A 225 -14.57 -29.80 36.02
C GLY A 225 -15.03 -30.27 37.40
N GLU A 226 -14.27 -31.14 38.07
CA GLU A 226 -14.53 -31.54 39.46
C GLU A 226 -14.41 -30.37 40.43
N ALA A 227 -13.31 -29.62 40.38
CA ALA A 227 -13.10 -28.45 41.24
C ALA A 227 -14.17 -27.36 41.04
N CYS A 228 -14.55 -27.07 39.79
CA CYS A 228 -15.61 -26.09 39.53
C CYS A 228 -16.98 -26.55 40.10
N ARG A 229 -17.27 -27.86 40.09
CA ARG A 229 -18.50 -28.41 40.68
C ARG A 229 -18.51 -28.28 42.20
N GLU A 230 -17.36 -28.50 42.83
CA GLU A 230 -17.19 -28.31 44.28
C GLU A 230 -17.40 -26.84 44.69
N GLU A 231 -16.98 -25.90 43.86
CA GLU A 231 -17.16 -24.44 44.05
C GLU A 231 -18.56 -23.92 43.64
N GLY A 232 -19.46 -24.80 43.16
CA GLY A 232 -20.82 -24.42 42.77
C GLY A 232 -20.91 -23.49 41.55
N LEU A 233 -19.91 -23.50 40.67
CA LEU A 233 -19.91 -22.67 39.47
C LEU A 233 -20.85 -23.26 38.40
N GLY A 234 -21.83 -22.50 37.91
CA GLY A 234 -22.87 -22.99 37.00
C GLY A 234 -22.43 -23.37 35.57
N TYR A 235 -21.14 -23.37 35.25
CA TYR A 235 -20.59 -23.57 33.89
C TYR A 235 -19.55 -24.70 33.80
N CYS A 236 -19.59 -25.66 34.72
CA CYS A 236 -18.60 -26.76 34.78
C CYS A 236 -18.65 -27.67 33.55
N ASP A 237 -19.86 -27.97 33.09
CA ASP A 237 -20.10 -28.83 31.93
C ASP A 237 -20.07 -27.93 30.68
N GLY A 238 -18.90 -27.86 30.03
CA GLY A 238 -18.68 -27.02 28.85
C GLY A 238 -17.40 -26.18 28.84
N ALA A 239 -16.59 -26.22 29.92
CA ALA A 239 -15.29 -25.53 29.98
C ALA A 239 -14.28 -26.02 28.93
N GLU A 240 -14.49 -27.21 28.37
CA GLU A 240 -13.63 -27.82 27.37
C GLU A 240 -13.48 -26.97 26.11
N TYR A 241 -14.56 -26.45 25.53
CA TYR A 241 -14.46 -25.66 24.29
C TYR A 241 -13.75 -24.32 24.49
N PRO A 242 -14.07 -23.49 25.50
CA PRO A 242 -13.29 -22.29 25.79
C PRO A 242 -11.80 -22.58 26.00
N LEU A 243 -11.46 -23.66 26.73
CA LEU A 243 -10.07 -24.07 26.96
C LEU A 243 -9.38 -24.54 25.67
N PHE A 244 -10.09 -25.29 24.84
CA PHE A 244 -9.58 -25.72 23.53
C PHE A 244 -9.30 -24.52 22.64
N PHE A 245 -10.24 -23.57 22.52
CA PHE A 245 -10.05 -22.39 21.67
C PHE A 245 -8.98 -21.44 22.21
N ASP A 246 -8.84 -21.30 23.52
CA ASP A 246 -7.70 -20.60 24.12
C ASP A 246 -6.39 -21.32 23.77
N TRP A 247 -6.30 -22.64 23.95
CA TRP A 247 -5.12 -23.42 23.58
C TRP A 247 -4.78 -23.34 22.08
N LEU A 248 -5.80 -23.37 21.22
CA LEU A 248 -5.66 -23.32 19.76
C LEU A 248 -5.15 -21.97 19.28
N LEU A 249 -5.65 -20.87 19.85
CA LEU A 249 -5.38 -19.50 19.40
C LEU A 249 -4.26 -18.79 20.19
N ARG A 250 -3.83 -19.35 21.33
CA ARG A 250 -2.79 -18.73 22.17
C ARG A 250 -1.42 -18.72 21.47
N PRO A 251 -0.80 -17.54 21.28
CA PRO A 251 0.52 -17.45 20.67
C PRO A 251 1.59 -18.22 21.45
N GLY A 252 2.50 -18.89 20.72
CA GLY A 252 3.68 -19.55 21.30
C GLY A 252 3.43 -20.91 21.95
N VAL A 253 2.18 -21.37 22.00
CA VAL A 253 1.79 -22.67 22.57
C VAL A 253 1.01 -23.48 21.52
N GLY A 254 0.95 -24.80 21.71
CA GLY A 254 0.04 -25.68 20.99
C GLY A 254 0.10 -25.55 19.47
N ALA A 255 -1.06 -25.28 18.87
CA ALA A 255 -1.26 -25.23 17.43
C ALA A 255 -0.58 -24.01 16.76
N MET A 256 -0.59 -22.85 17.41
CA MET A 256 0.08 -21.64 16.89
C MET A 256 1.59 -21.82 16.75
N LYS A 257 2.23 -22.57 17.66
CA LYS A 257 3.66 -22.90 17.53
C LYS A 257 3.93 -23.71 16.25
N ARG A 258 3.07 -24.69 15.94
CA ARG A 258 3.19 -25.52 14.73
C ARG A 258 3.00 -24.72 13.45
N VAL A 259 2.06 -23.76 13.44
CA VAL A 259 1.87 -22.83 12.31
C VAL A 259 3.14 -22.04 12.03
N VAL A 260 3.74 -21.46 13.08
CA VAL A 260 4.99 -20.70 12.95
C VAL A 260 6.13 -21.59 12.44
N GLU A 261 6.24 -22.82 12.93
CA GLU A 261 7.24 -23.78 12.47
C GLU A 261 7.04 -24.20 11.00
N GLN A 262 5.79 -24.45 10.58
CA GLN A 262 5.47 -24.73 9.18
C GLN A 262 5.79 -23.53 8.28
N GLY A 263 5.44 -22.32 8.71
CA GLY A 263 5.69 -21.08 7.99
C GLY A 263 7.18 -20.71 7.87
N ARG A 264 8.03 -21.15 8.80
CA ARG A 264 9.50 -20.95 8.72
C ARG A 264 10.19 -21.88 7.71
N ARG A 265 9.61 -23.06 7.44
CA ARG A 265 10.24 -24.07 6.56
C ARG A 265 10.14 -23.74 5.08
N ARG A 266 9.16 -22.94 4.66
CA ARG A 266 8.95 -22.56 3.26
C ARG A 266 9.13 -21.04 3.14
N ILE A 267 10.17 -20.61 2.42
CA ILE A 267 10.34 -19.23 1.99
C ILE A 267 9.80 -19.14 0.56
N PRO A 268 8.52 -18.79 0.36
CA PRO A 268 7.97 -18.66 -0.98
C PRO A 268 8.65 -17.50 -1.68
N THR A 269 8.94 -17.69 -2.96
CA THR A 269 9.39 -16.63 -3.85
C THR A 269 8.22 -16.22 -4.74
N PRO A 270 8.17 -14.96 -5.21
CA PRO A 270 7.13 -14.49 -6.15
C PRO A 270 7.22 -15.13 -7.55
N GLY A 271 7.95 -16.24 -7.71
CA GLY A 271 8.35 -16.82 -8.98
C GLY A 271 9.63 -16.17 -9.53
N PRO A 272 10.36 -16.88 -10.42
CA PRO A 272 11.57 -16.36 -11.01
C PRO A 272 11.26 -15.28 -12.07
N TRP A 273 11.94 -14.14 -11.98
CA TRP A 273 11.95 -13.14 -13.07
C TRP A 273 12.97 -13.47 -14.16
N PHE A 274 13.89 -14.38 -13.85
CA PHE A 274 14.99 -14.79 -14.71
C PHE A 274 14.95 -16.31 -14.88
N LYS A 275 15.25 -16.77 -16.09
CA LYS A 275 15.52 -18.17 -16.38
C LYS A 275 17.00 -18.37 -16.71
N PRO A 276 17.58 -19.54 -16.40
CA PRO A 276 18.91 -19.89 -16.89
C PRO A 276 18.91 -19.88 -18.42
N SER A 277 19.93 -19.27 -19.02
CA SER A 277 20.20 -19.39 -20.47
C SER A 277 21.42 -20.27 -20.73
N ASN A 278 22.48 -20.10 -19.93
CA ASN A 278 23.69 -20.92 -19.89
C ASN A 278 24.20 -21.01 -18.43
N TYR A 279 25.25 -21.81 -18.17
CA TYR A 279 25.78 -22.07 -16.83
C TYR A 279 26.10 -20.81 -16.00
N ASN A 280 26.48 -19.71 -16.66
CA ASN A 280 26.82 -18.43 -16.03
C ASN A 280 25.90 -17.27 -16.43
N ASP A 281 24.85 -17.52 -17.22
CA ASP A 281 24.00 -16.46 -17.78
C ASP A 281 22.54 -16.68 -17.44
N VAL A 282 21.94 -15.65 -16.86
CA VAL A 282 20.49 -15.57 -16.68
C VAL A 282 19.91 -14.60 -17.70
N VAL A 283 18.77 -14.98 -18.28
CA VAL A 283 17.98 -14.11 -19.13
C VAL A 283 16.62 -13.90 -18.50
N PRO A 284 15.96 -12.78 -18.74
CA PRO A 284 14.60 -12.59 -18.26
C PRO A 284 13.63 -13.66 -18.80
N GLU A 285 12.56 -13.91 -18.05
CA GLU A 285 11.49 -14.82 -18.45
C GLU A 285 10.89 -14.42 -19.82
N ASP A 286 10.52 -15.38 -20.67
CA ASP A 286 10.11 -15.14 -22.07
C ASP A 286 8.90 -14.20 -22.22
N SER A 287 8.02 -14.17 -21.22
CA SER A 287 6.87 -13.27 -21.15
C SER A 287 7.26 -11.79 -21.04
N LEU A 288 8.49 -11.51 -20.57
CA LEU A 288 9.12 -10.19 -20.50
C LEU A 288 10.12 -9.98 -21.64
N GLY A 289 10.70 -11.09 -22.13
CA GLY A 289 11.73 -11.21 -23.17
C GLY A 289 11.55 -10.36 -24.45
N ARG A 290 10.30 -10.15 -24.88
CA ARG A 290 9.96 -9.46 -26.14
C ARG A 290 9.56 -7.99 -25.97
N LYS A 291 9.50 -7.49 -24.73
CA LYS A 291 8.95 -6.18 -24.41
C LYS A 291 9.99 -5.21 -23.82
N TYR A 292 11.26 -5.39 -24.16
CA TYR A 292 12.30 -4.43 -23.76
C TYR A 292 12.19 -3.16 -24.59
N VAL A 293 11.87 -2.05 -23.92
CA VAL A 293 12.09 -0.72 -24.47
C VAL A 293 13.58 -0.40 -24.30
N ASP A 294 14.43 -0.95 -25.17
CA ASP A 294 15.79 -0.44 -25.35
C ASP A 294 15.92 0.06 -26.80
N ALA A 295 16.12 1.37 -26.95
CA ALA A 295 16.31 2.02 -28.23
C ALA A 295 17.61 1.60 -28.95
N LEU A 296 18.51 0.88 -28.27
CA LEU A 296 19.83 0.54 -28.82
C LEU A 296 19.92 -0.81 -29.51
N GLY A 297 18.89 -1.67 -29.44
CA GLY A 297 18.99 -3.02 -30.00
C GLY A 297 20.20 -3.83 -29.45
N GLN A 298 20.79 -3.42 -28.32
CA GLN A 298 21.87 -4.14 -27.67
C GLN A 298 21.24 -5.23 -26.80
N ALA A 299 21.64 -6.47 -27.06
CA ALA A 299 21.25 -7.63 -26.29
C ALA A 299 21.81 -7.52 -24.86
N GLY A 300 21.08 -6.88 -23.95
CA GLY A 300 21.47 -6.74 -22.55
C GLY A 300 20.30 -6.27 -21.70
N TRP A 301 19.84 -7.11 -20.78
CA TRP A 301 18.86 -6.69 -19.78
C TRP A 301 19.56 -5.85 -18.69
N ARG A 302 18.83 -4.93 -18.07
CA ARG A 302 19.29 -4.16 -16.90
C ARG A 302 18.46 -4.50 -15.68
N ALA A 303 19.04 -4.43 -14.50
CA ALA A 303 18.27 -4.51 -13.27
C ALA A 303 17.45 -3.23 -13.05
N CYS A 304 16.28 -3.37 -12.42
CA CYS A 304 15.46 -2.27 -11.96
C CYS A 304 16.25 -1.39 -10.98
N THR A 305 16.27 -0.08 -11.20
CA THR A 305 16.98 0.90 -10.35
C THR A 305 16.34 1.09 -8.97
N LEU A 306 15.10 0.62 -8.77
CA LEU A 306 14.39 0.75 -7.51
C LEU A 306 14.57 -0.48 -6.62
N CYS A 307 14.30 -1.68 -7.13
CA CYS A 307 14.37 -2.91 -6.32
C CYS A 307 15.70 -3.66 -6.46
N GLY A 308 16.43 -3.48 -7.58
CA GLY A 308 17.65 -4.24 -7.89
C GLY A 308 17.44 -5.74 -8.15
N ARG A 309 16.21 -6.26 -8.08
CA ARG A 309 15.86 -7.70 -8.12
C ARG A 309 15.10 -8.12 -9.38
N GLU A 310 14.61 -7.17 -10.16
CA GLU A 310 13.80 -7.40 -11.36
C GLU A 310 14.55 -6.95 -12.61
N PRO A 311 14.34 -7.61 -13.76
CA PRO A 311 14.75 -7.04 -15.04
C PRO A 311 13.88 -5.81 -15.33
N ALA A 312 14.51 -4.71 -15.74
CA ALA A 312 13.82 -3.51 -16.14
C ALA A 312 13.06 -3.75 -17.46
N VAL A 313 11.76 -3.46 -17.47
CA VAL A 313 10.89 -3.49 -18.65
C VAL A 313 10.81 -2.12 -19.33
N VAL A 314 11.14 -1.05 -18.61
CA VAL A 314 11.26 0.30 -19.17
C VAL A 314 12.61 0.88 -18.79
N ILE A 315 13.41 1.27 -19.79
CA ILE A 315 14.77 1.78 -19.62
C ILE A 315 14.81 3.21 -20.14
N MET A 316 14.91 4.19 -19.23
CA MET A 316 15.02 5.60 -19.60
C MET A 316 16.38 6.13 -19.15
N ARG A 317 17.40 6.13 -20.02
CA ARG A 317 18.72 6.69 -19.67
C ARG A 317 18.62 8.20 -19.54
N LYS A 318 19.57 8.78 -18.80
CA LYS A 318 19.69 10.23 -18.62
C LYS A 318 20.81 10.81 -19.45
N GLU A 319 20.57 12.00 -19.97
CA GLU A 319 21.56 12.87 -20.61
C GLU A 319 21.53 14.25 -19.94
N ARG A 320 22.61 15.02 -20.13
CA ARG A 320 22.67 16.40 -19.67
C ARG A 320 22.15 17.32 -20.78
N GLY A 321 20.98 17.91 -20.54
CA GLY A 321 20.40 18.93 -21.40
C GLY A 321 21.05 20.31 -21.20
N GLN A 322 20.53 21.30 -21.94
CA GLN A 322 20.94 22.70 -21.78
C GLN A 322 20.68 23.18 -20.34
N GLY A 323 21.63 23.94 -19.78
CA GLY A 323 21.55 24.43 -18.39
C GLY A 323 21.79 23.36 -17.32
N GLY A 324 22.28 22.17 -17.68
CA GLY A 324 22.60 21.10 -16.73
C GLY A 324 21.39 20.31 -16.23
N LYS A 325 20.21 20.50 -16.85
CA LYS A 325 18.99 19.75 -16.54
C LYS A 325 19.15 18.29 -16.97
N GLU A 326 18.76 17.36 -16.11
CA GLU A 326 18.65 15.95 -16.50
C GLU A 326 17.44 15.78 -17.44
N VAL A 327 17.71 15.30 -18.65
CA VAL A 327 16.69 14.98 -19.66
C VAL A 327 16.82 13.51 -20.05
N PHE A 328 15.79 12.93 -20.66
CA PHE A 328 15.91 11.59 -21.21
C PHE A 328 16.93 11.54 -22.35
N ALA A 329 17.64 10.42 -22.47
CA ALA A 329 18.37 10.12 -23.70
C ALA A 329 17.38 10.10 -24.87
N ARG A 330 17.69 10.87 -25.92
CA ARG A 330 16.72 11.12 -27.00
C ARG A 330 16.25 9.84 -27.68
N ALA A 331 17.15 8.89 -27.87
CA ALA A 331 16.85 7.57 -28.46
C ALA A 331 15.80 6.80 -27.63
N ASP A 332 15.97 6.73 -26.30
CA ASP A 332 15.05 5.99 -25.40
C ASP A 332 13.65 6.62 -25.40
N TYR A 333 13.60 7.94 -25.37
CA TYR A 333 12.36 8.70 -25.38
C TYR A 333 11.60 8.53 -26.71
N ASP A 334 12.27 8.69 -27.85
CA ASP A 334 11.64 8.54 -29.16
C ASP A 334 11.16 7.11 -29.39
N GLU A 335 11.94 6.11 -28.94
CA GLU A 335 11.54 4.70 -29.03
C GLU A 335 10.31 4.39 -28.17
N LEU A 336 10.25 4.88 -26.92
CA LEU A 336 9.08 4.72 -26.07
C LEU A 336 7.83 5.32 -26.73
N LEU A 337 7.92 6.54 -27.26
CA LEU A 337 6.79 7.18 -27.92
C LEU A 337 6.35 6.44 -29.19
N ARG A 338 7.31 5.91 -29.96
CA ARG A 338 7.04 5.11 -31.15
C ARG A 338 6.30 3.82 -30.78
N GLN A 339 6.76 3.10 -29.78
CA GLN A 339 6.13 1.85 -29.32
C GLN A 339 4.72 2.08 -28.77
N CYS A 340 4.53 3.19 -28.04
CA CYS A 340 3.22 3.56 -27.52
C CYS A 340 2.28 4.19 -28.57
N GLY A 341 2.75 4.48 -29.78
CA GLY A 341 1.96 5.16 -30.81
C GLY A 341 1.60 6.60 -30.44
N LEU A 342 2.47 7.30 -29.70
CA LEU A 342 2.24 8.64 -29.15
C LEU A 342 3.31 9.65 -29.61
N PRO A 343 3.51 9.85 -30.92
CA PRO A 343 4.50 10.81 -31.41
C PRO A 343 4.14 12.23 -30.93
N GLY A 344 5.15 12.97 -30.45
CA GLY A 344 4.99 14.36 -30.02
C GLY A 344 4.43 14.56 -28.61
N LEU A 345 4.18 13.51 -27.82
CA LEU A 345 3.82 13.63 -26.40
C LEU A 345 4.93 14.38 -25.64
N PRO A 346 4.67 15.52 -24.96
CA PRO A 346 5.72 16.30 -24.31
C PRO A 346 6.53 15.52 -23.27
N GLU A 347 7.83 15.82 -23.13
CA GLU A 347 8.71 15.13 -22.18
C GLU A 347 8.19 15.19 -20.74
N GLY A 348 7.58 16.33 -20.34
CA GLY A 348 6.99 16.51 -19.02
C GLY A 348 5.93 15.46 -18.66
N ASN A 349 5.18 14.97 -19.66
CA ASN A 349 4.16 13.94 -19.48
C ASN A 349 4.76 12.58 -19.12
N VAL A 350 5.89 12.23 -19.75
CA VAL A 350 6.68 11.04 -19.41
C VAL A 350 7.34 11.21 -18.04
N GLN A 351 7.89 12.40 -17.75
CA GLN A 351 8.56 12.70 -16.47
C GLN A 351 7.65 12.60 -15.24
N ARG A 352 6.34 12.81 -15.41
CA ARG A 352 5.34 12.56 -14.36
C ARG A 352 5.33 11.09 -13.93
N ILE A 353 5.50 10.17 -14.88
CA ILE A 353 5.50 8.73 -14.63
C ILE A 353 6.91 8.26 -14.26
N ILE A 354 7.92 8.50 -15.09
CA ILE A 354 9.27 7.94 -15.00
C ILE A 354 10.30 9.07 -15.01
N ARG A 355 11.30 9.07 -14.13
CA ARG A 355 12.34 10.11 -14.13
C ARG A 355 13.50 9.72 -15.08
N PRO A 356 14.23 10.70 -15.65
CA PRO A 356 15.47 10.41 -16.37
C PRO A 356 16.45 9.59 -15.51
N GLY A 357 16.98 8.52 -16.09
CA GLY A 357 17.87 7.57 -15.42
C GLY A 357 17.15 6.44 -14.66
N GLU A 358 15.82 6.40 -14.65
CA GLU A 358 15.08 5.27 -14.07
C GLU A 358 15.03 4.08 -15.03
N HIS A 359 15.28 2.90 -14.47
CA HIS A 359 14.99 1.62 -15.12
C HIS A 359 13.98 0.88 -14.24
N LEU A 360 12.77 0.68 -14.73
CA LEU A 360 11.67 0.14 -13.92
C LEU A 360 11.40 -1.31 -14.28
N GLY A 361 11.44 -2.19 -13.27
CA GLY A 361 10.95 -3.56 -13.36
C GLY A 361 9.41 -3.63 -13.28
N PRO A 362 8.80 -4.80 -13.55
CA PRO A 362 7.36 -4.95 -13.63
C PRO A 362 6.61 -4.53 -12.37
N ASN A 363 7.10 -4.88 -11.16
CA ASN A 363 6.41 -4.51 -9.92
C ASN A 363 6.57 -3.02 -9.63
N CYS A 364 7.78 -2.47 -9.84
CA CYS A 364 8.05 -1.05 -9.60
C CYS A 364 7.25 -0.16 -10.56
N LEU A 365 7.08 -0.59 -11.82
CA LEU A 365 6.20 0.07 -12.77
C LEU A 365 4.73 -0.06 -12.34
N ALA A 366 4.29 -1.25 -11.90
CA ALA A 366 2.95 -1.50 -11.40
C ALA A 366 2.57 -0.56 -10.25
N LYS A 367 3.46 -0.36 -9.27
CA LYS A 367 3.26 0.61 -8.17
C LYS A 367 3.06 2.03 -8.69
N ARG A 368 3.90 2.46 -9.63
CA ARG A 368 3.85 3.82 -10.20
C ARG A 368 2.52 4.05 -10.92
N LEU A 369 2.08 3.10 -11.73
CA LEU A 369 0.81 3.18 -12.47
C LEU A 369 -0.40 3.07 -11.55
N LEU A 370 -0.34 2.20 -10.54
CA LEU A 370 -1.39 2.09 -9.52
C LEU A 370 -1.61 3.42 -8.79
N TYR A 371 -0.53 4.05 -8.33
CA TYR A 371 -0.63 5.34 -7.66
C TYR A 371 -1.30 6.40 -8.55
N LEU A 372 -0.88 6.51 -9.82
CA LEU A 372 -1.47 7.46 -10.76
C LEU A 372 -2.96 7.20 -10.93
N ARG A 373 -3.35 5.94 -11.06
CA ARG A 373 -4.75 5.53 -11.20
C ARG A 373 -5.59 5.86 -9.96
N LEU A 374 -5.09 5.54 -8.77
CA LEU A 374 -5.77 5.90 -7.52
C LEU A 374 -5.91 7.43 -7.40
N ARG A 375 -4.90 8.18 -7.84
CA ARG A 375 -4.92 9.66 -7.82
C ARG A 375 -5.93 10.22 -8.82
N ASP A 376 -5.98 9.66 -10.03
CA ASP A 376 -6.90 10.10 -11.07
C ASP A 376 -8.37 9.77 -10.69
N LEU A 377 -8.59 8.79 -9.80
CA LEU A 377 -9.88 8.51 -9.15
C LEU A 377 -10.18 9.43 -7.95
N GLY A 378 -9.27 10.37 -7.62
CA GLY A 378 -9.42 11.25 -6.46
C GLY A 378 -9.25 10.58 -5.10
N LEU A 379 -8.85 9.31 -5.06
CA LEU A 379 -8.72 8.55 -3.81
C LEU A 379 -7.44 8.90 -3.04
N VAL A 380 -6.37 9.22 -3.77
CA VAL A 380 -5.08 9.55 -3.15
C VAL A 380 -4.58 10.89 -3.68
N GLY A 381 -4.30 11.81 -2.76
CA GLY A 381 -3.53 13.02 -3.01
C GLY A 381 -2.34 12.99 -2.07
N PHE A 382 -1.17 12.57 -2.55
CA PHE A 382 0.01 12.58 -1.70
C PHE A 382 0.75 13.90 -1.81
N GLU A 383 0.98 14.48 -0.65
CA GLU A 383 2.10 15.36 -0.40
C GLU A 383 3.39 14.53 -0.60
N SER A 384 4.25 14.90 -1.55
CA SER A 384 5.61 14.38 -1.66
C SER A 384 6.38 14.56 -0.33
N THR A 385 7.53 13.89 -0.15
CA THR A 385 8.38 14.15 1.04
C THR A 385 8.70 15.63 1.20
N GLU A 386 8.87 16.30 0.06
CA GLU A 386 8.94 17.75 -0.06
C GLU A 386 7.65 18.41 0.47
N ASP A 387 6.48 18.06 -0.03
CA ASP A 387 5.21 18.68 0.39
C ASP A 387 4.87 18.44 1.88
N VAL A 388 5.18 17.27 2.44
CA VAL A 388 5.02 17.00 3.89
C VAL A 388 5.95 17.90 4.70
N SER A 389 7.20 18.02 4.25
CA SER A 389 8.16 18.99 4.82
C SER A 389 7.63 20.42 4.72
N PHE A 390 6.95 20.74 3.62
CA PHE A 390 6.38 22.06 3.36
C PHE A 390 5.07 22.34 4.06
N ARG A 391 4.30 21.34 4.49
CA ARG A 391 3.08 21.57 5.28
C ARG A 391 3.42 22.28 6.60
N TRP A 392 4.55 21.92 7.20
CA TRP A 392 5.09 22.64 8.35
C TRP A 392 5.37 24.12 8.01
N TYR A 393 6.02 24.38 6.87
CA TYR A 393 6.27 25.73 6.38
C TYR A 393 5.00 26.47 5.91
N SER A 394 3.97 25.77 5.42
CA SER A 394 2.72 26.36 4.94
C SER A 394 1.92 26.94 6.11
N ASN A 395 1.95 26.27 7.27
CA ASN A 395 1.37 26.80 8.51
C ASN A 395 2.08 28.09 8.96
N ILE A 396 3.40 28.17 8.76
CA ILE A 396 4.17 29.40 9.01
C ILE A 396 3.87 30.45 7.94
N GLY A 397 3.77 30.04 6.67
CA GLY A 397 3.46 30.87 5.52
C GLY A 397 2.10 31.56 5.63
N ASN A 398 1.05 30.84 5.98
CA ASN A 398 -0.29 31.41 6.19
C ASN A 398 -0.27 32.47 7.29
N ARG A 399 0.41 32.19 8.41
CA ARG A 399 0.58 33.17 9.50
C ARG A 399 1.44 34.37 9.08
N LEU A 400 2.44 34.17 8.23
CA LEU A 400 3.24 35.26 7.64
C LEU A 400 2.39 36.13 6.71
N VAL A 401 1.49 35.55 5.91
CA VAL A 401 0.54 36.29 5.06
C VAL A 401 -0.40 37.14 5.91
N ASP A 402 -0.93 36.57 6.99
CA ASP A 402 -1.78 37.28 7.95
C ASP A 402 -1.01 38.45 8.60
N MET A 403 0.23 38.21 9.03
CA MET A 403 1.10 39.24 9.61
C MET A 403 1.45 40.37 8.64
N MET A 404 1.55 40.07 7.34
CA MET A 404 1.85 41.06 6.31
C MET A 404 0.61 41.73 5.73
N GLN A 405 -0.59 41.48 6.31
CA GLN A 405 -1.86 42.04 5.84
C GLN A 405 -2.09 41.82 4.34
N GLY A 406 -1.66 40.66 3.81
CA GLY A 406 -1.76 40.33 2.39
C GLY A 406 -0.76 41.06 1.46
N LYS A 407 0.16 41.87 1.98
CA LYS A 407 1.21 42.56 1.20
C LYS A 407 2.54 41.81 1.29
N ALA A 408 2.58 40.59 0.75
CA ALA A 408 3.83 39.86 0.65
C ALA A 408 4.84 40.62 -0.23
N PRO A 409 6.12 40.71 0.18
CA PRO A 409 7.18 41.22 -0.68
C PRO A 409 7.18 40.50 -2.04
N PRO A 410 7.47 41.19 -3.16
CA PRO A 410 7.45 40.58 -4.50
C PRO A 410 8.33 39.32 -4.60
N GLU A 411 9.42 39.32 -3.84
CA GLU A 411 10.41 38.23 -3.73
C GLU A 411 9.84 36.94 -3.12
N CYS A 412 8.72 37.03 -2.41
CA CYS A 412 8.06 35.90 -1.79
C CYS A 412 6.89 35.33 -2.64
N GLY A 413 6.52 35.96 -3.75
CA GLY A 413 5.26 35.65 -4.45
C GLY A 413 5.11 34.21 -4.93
N ARG A 414 6.17 33.62 -5.51
CA ARG A 414 6.15 32.21 -5.96
C ARG A 414 6.14 31.22 -4.81
N VAL A 415 6.94 31.53 -3.78
CA VAL A 415 6.97 30.77 -2.53
C VAL A 415 5.59 30.74 -1.89
N PHE A 416 4.95 31.89 -1.71
CA PHE A 416 3.62 31.96 -1.12
C PHE A 416 2.60 31.21 -1.95
N ARG A 417 2.57 31.44 -3.26
CA ARG A 417 1.70 30.73 -4.18
C ARG A 417 1.82 29.21 -4.00
N TYR A 418 3.04 28.68 -4.01
CA TYR A 418 3.31 27.26 -3.79
C TYR A 418 2.88 26.77 -2.39
N LEU A 419 3.05 27.58 -1.35
CA LEU A 419 2.63 27.22 0.02
C LEU A 419 1.11 27.24 0.22
N THR A 420 0.38 28.07 -0.54
CA THR A 420 -1.06 28.28 -0.39
C THR A 420 -1.92 27.50 -1.38
N GLU A 421 -1.37 27.03 -2.50
CA GLU A 421 -2.12 26.25 -3.50
C GLU A 421 -2.33 24.78 -3.06
N GLU A 422 -3.47 24.20 -3.45
CA GLU A 422 -3.82 22.80 -3.15
C GLU A 422 -2.94 21.79 -3.92
N ASN A 423 -2.52 22.13 -5.14
CA ASN A 423 -1.65 21.29 -5.97
C ASN A 423 -0.20 21.80 -5.93
N LYS A 424 0.60 21.18 -5.06
CA LYS A 424 1.99 21.56 -4.82
C LYS A 424 2.93 20.76 -5.73
N ASP A 425 3.36 21.36 -6.84
CA ASP A 425 4.42 20.79 -7.69
C ASP A 425 5.57 21.79 -7.89
N LEU A 426 6.70 21.54 -7.22
CA LEU A 426 7.90 22.37 -7.29
C LEU A 426 8.40 22.57 -8.73
N GLN A 427 8.25 21.55 -9.59
CA GLN A 427 8.68 21.63 -10.98
C GLN A 427 7.77 22.53 -11.80
N GLN A 428 6.48 22.63 -11.46
CA GLN A 428 5.57 23.56 -12.13
C GLN A 428 5.86 25.00 -11.75
N VAL A 429 6.19 25.27 -10.48
CA VAL A 429 6.37 26.64 -9.99
C VAL A 429 7.75 27.22 -10.33
N TRP A 430 8.82 26.42 -10.22
CA TRP A 430 10.19 26.91 -10.48
C TRP A 430 10.76 26.50 -11.85
N ALA A 431 10.20 25.49 -12.53
CA ALA A 431 10.51 25.12 -13.93
C ALA A 431 12.00 25.03 -14.31
N THR A 432 12.91 24.83 -13.35
CA THR A 432 14.37 24.84 -13.58
C THR A 432 15.00 23.45 -13.49
N ALA A 433 16.32 23.39 -13.71
CA ALA A 433 17.13 22.18 -13.53
C ALA A 433 17.21 21.71 -12.06
N ASN A 434 17.03 22.63 -11.10
CA ASN A 434 17.05 22.33 -9.68
C ASN A 434 16.01 23.19 -8.94
N PRO A 435 14.71 22.85 -9.06
CA PRO A 435 13.61 23.64 -8.51
C PRO A 435 13.70 23.76 -6.99
N VAL A 436 14.29 22.77 -6.31
CA VAL A 436 14.54 22.80 -4.85
C VAL A 436 15.54 23.90 -4.50
N GLU A 437 16.63 24.04 -5.26
CA GLU A 437 17.61 25.11 -5.03
C GLU A 437 17.07 26.49 -5.36
N ASP A 438 16.28 26.62 -6.41
CA ASP A 438 15.71 27.91 -6.79
C ASP A 438 14.64 28.37 -5.81
N MET A 439 13.77 27.44 -5.38
CA MET A 439 12.86 27.69 -4.28
C MET A 439 13.63 28.08 -3.01
N ARG A 440 14.74 27.38 -2.68
CA ARG A 440 15.57 27.73 -1.51
C ARG A 440 16.12 29.15 -1.60
N ARG A 441 16.63 29.55 -2.76
CA ARG A 441 17.16 30.91 -2.98
C ARG A 441 16.06 31.96 -2.80
N GLU A 442 14.87 31.69 -3.31
CA GLU A 442 13.72 32.58 -3.14
C GLU A 442 13.20 32.61 -1.70
N TRP A 443 13.11 31.45 -1.03
CA TRP A 443 12.79 31.37 0.39
C TRP A 443 13.78 32.18 1.23
N ALA A 444 15.09 32.07 0.95
CA ALA A 444 16.11 32.82 1.66
C ALA A 444 15.98 34.33 1.45
N LYS A 445 15.69 34.79 0.22
CA LYS A 445 15.41 36.19 -0.08
C LYS A 445 14.16 36.66 0.66
N CYS A 446 13.08 35.87 0.60
CA CYS A 446 11.84 36.14 1.30
C CYS A 446 12.07 36.29 2.82
N MET A 447 12.72 35.33 3.48
CA MET A 447 13.01 35.40 4.92
C MET A 447 13.90 36.59 5.29
N ASN A 448 14.85 36.96 4.43
CA ASN A 448 15.66 38.16 4.62
C ASN A 448 14.86 39.45 4.48
N SER A 449 13.83 39.50 3.64
CA SER A 449 12.95 40.66 3.48
C SER A 449 12.00 40.84 4.68
N VAL A 450 11.68 39.75 5.39
CA VAL A 450 10.80 39.76 6.57
C VAL A 450 11.59 39.84 7.90
N LYS A 451 12.93 39.82 7.84
CA LYS A 451 13.82 39.73 9.02
C LYS A 451 13.66 40.87 10.04
N ASP A 452 13.17 42.02 9.62
CA ASP A 452 12.98 43.17 10.52
C ASP A 452 11.62 43.12 11.26
N ASN A 453 10.72 42.22 10.84
CA ASN A 453 9.48 41.88 11.54
C ASN A 453 9.63 40.66 12.49
N LEU A 454 10.86 40.12 12.66
CA LEU A 454 11.14 38.89 13.41
C LEU A 454 10.77 38.94 14.90
N ALA A 455 10.72 40.12 15.52
CA ALA A 455 10.29 40.26 16.91
C ALA A 455 8.83 39.76 17.10
N LYS A 456 7.94 40.12 16.17
CA LYS A 456 6.56 39.62 16.14
C LYS A 456 6.47 38.14 15.79
N LEU A 457 7.45 37.61 15.05
CA LEU A 457 7.53 36.20 14.69
C LEU A 457 7.92 35.34 15.90
N ASN A 458 8.81 35.83 16.77
CA ASN A 458 9.24 35.14 17.98
C ASN A 458 8.08 34.95 18.98
N ASP A 459 7.28 35.99 19.19
CA ASP A 459 6.09 35.95 20.07
C ASP A 459 5.04 34.94 19.58
N LEU A 460 4.97 34.74 18.26
CA LEU A 460 4.03 33.84 17.60
C LEU A 460 4.48 32.37 17.59
N LEU A 461 5.80 32.13 17.66
CA LEU A 461 6.42 30.81 17.56
C LEU A 461 6.82 30.22 18.93
N SER A 462 7.03 31.07 19.93
CA SER A 462 7.29 30.64 21.32
C SER A 462 6.29 29.57 21.81
N PRO A 463 4.95 29.67 21.57
CA PRO A 463 4.00 28.63 21.96
C PRO A 463 4.17 27.29 21.22
N LEU A 464 4.65 27.31 19.97
CA LEU A 464 4.87 26.10 19.15
C LEU A 464 6.15 25.36 19.53
N LEU A 465 7.11 26.05 20.16
CA LEU A 465 8.40 25.52 20.57
C LEU A 465 8.49 25.33 22.09
N GLY A 466 7.35 25.17 22.77
CA GLY A 466 7.29 24.92 24.21
C GLY A 466 7.73 26.09 25.09
N GLY A 467 7.58 27.33 24.60
CA GLY A 467 7.88 28.55 25.36
C GLY A 467 9.34 29.00 25.32
N TYR A 468 10.18 28.39 24.49
CA TYR A 468 11.60 28.77 24.41
C TYR A 468 11.77 30.12 23.70
N PRO A 469 12.38 31.14 24.35
CA PRO A 469 12.66 32.41 23.71
C PRO A 469 13.81 32.24 22.72
N LEU A 470 13.51 32.33 21.42
CA LEU A 470 14.54 32.26 20.39
C LEU A 470 15.31 33.59 20.34
N LYS A 471 16.65 33.54 20.27
CA LYS A 471 17.43 34.74 19.94
C LYS A 471 17.24 35.03 18.45
N ARG A 472 17.39 36.31 18.05
CA ARG A 472 17.24 36.74 16.64
C ARG A 472 18.07 35.90 15.65
N ARG A 473 19.25 35.43 16.08
CA ARG A 473 20.11 34.53 15.31
C ARG A 473 19.51 33.13 15.17
N ASP A 474 18.92 32.60 16.24
CA ASP A 474 18.30 31.27 16.28
C ASP A 474 17.06 31.24 15.38
N VAL A 475 16.25 32.31 15.35
CA VAL A 475 15.10 32.39 14.42
C VAL A 475 15.55 32.38 12.95
N VAL A 476 16.65 33.07 12.62
CA VAL A 476 17.21 33.07 11.26
C VAL A 476 17.85 31.73 10.90
N GLU A 477 18.48 31.04 11.85
CA GLU A 477 19.09 29.72 11.63
C GLU A 477 18.03 28.60 11.58
N LEU A 478 16.99 28.63 12.41
CA LEU A 478 15.84 27.71 12.36
C LEU A 478 15.01 27.90 11.10
N HIS A 479 14.81 29.11 10.59
CA HIS A 479 13.95 29.32 9.41
C HIS A 479 14.74 29.57 8.12
N GLY A 480 16.06 29.48 8.20
CA GLY A 480 16.97 29.69 7.09
C GLY A 480 17.13 28.47 6.17
N PRO A 481 17.99 28.58 5.15
CA PRO A 481 18.21 27.54 4.13
C PRO A 481 18.70 26.19 4.69
N ARG A 482 19.21 26.18 5.94
CA ARG A 482 19.75 24.99 6.61
C ARG A 482 18.65 24.07 7.15
N LEU A 483 17.63 24.59 7.83
CA LEU A 483 16.49 23.77 8.25
C LEU A 483 15.68 23.31 7.03
N PHE A 484 15.52 24.18 6.03
CA PHE A 484 14.94 23.78 4.75
C PHE A 484 15.67 22.57 4.17
N TYR A 485 17.01 22.59 4.15
CA TYR A 485 17.81 21.48 3.68
C TYR A 485 17.72 20.22 4.54
N ALA A 486 17.75 20.39 5.86
CA ALA A 486 17.64 19.32 6.84
C ALA A 486 16.37 18.50 6.64
N ILE A 487 15.24 19.19 6.46
CA ILE A 487 13.93 18.59 6.33
C ILE A 487 13.73 18.05 4.89
N VAL A 488 14.04 18.84 3.86
CA VAL A 488 13.84 18.45 2.44
C VAL A 488 14.75 17.29 2.01
N ARG A 489 15.99 17.19 2.53
CA ARG A 489 16.89 16.07 2.22
C ARG A 489 16.76 14.88 3.18
N GLY A 490 15.95 14.97 4.23
CA GLY A 490 15.81 13.91 5.23
C GLY A 490 17.13 13.51 5.89
N THR A 491 18.13 14.40 5.94
CA THR A 491 19.40 14.10 6.61
C THR A 491 19.19 14.18 8.11
N GLY A 492 19.05 13.01 8.75
CA GLY A 492 18.74 12.87 10.18
C GLY A 492 19.68 13.58 11.14
N THR A 493 20.86 14.05 10.70
CA THR A 493 21.79 14.84 11.53
C THR A 493 21.26 16.21 11.93
N ALA A 494 20.26 16.77 11.26
CA ALA A 494 19.72 18.08 11.60
C ALA A 494 18.38 18.03 12.37
N LEU A 495 17.76 16.85 12.49
CA LEU A 495 16.61 16.62 13.38
C LEU A 495 17.01 16.60 14.86
N ALA A 496 18.31 16.45 15.18
CA ALA A 496 18.83 16.53 16.55
C ALA A 496 18.82 17.95 17.15
N ILE A 497 18.39 18.97 16.39
CA ILE A 497 18.31 20.37 16.82
C ILE A 497 16.84 20.78 17.10
N CYS A 498 15.86 19.94 16.77
CA CYS A 498 14.44 20.17 17.09
C CYS A 498 14.04 19.49 18.41
#